data_AF-A0A285N590-F1
#
_entry.id   AF-A0A285N590-F1
#
_cell.length_a   1.000
_cell.length_b   1.000
_cell.length_c   1.000
_cell.angle_alpha   90.00
_cell.angle_beta   90.00
_cell.angle_gamma   90.00
#
_symmetry.space_group_name_H-M   'P 1'
#
loop_
_entity.id
_entity.type
_entity.pdbx_description
1 polymer ?
#
loop_
_entity_poly.entity_id
_entity_poly.type
_entity_poly.pdbx_seq_one_letter_code
_entity_poly.pdbx_strand_id
1 'polypeptide(L)'
;MDTSTLSDDAIAYDDAAGVYSVPLEACPAESPSLAVVEFVAALEEMDSETLVPLYESVDPEALDDIHESLDGVGSFVFPYAGYKITLTEADVRARPL
;
A
#
# COMPACT_ATOMS: atom_id res chain seq x y z
N MET A 1 -2.00 17.74 16.32
CA MET A 1 -1.72 17.27 14.94
C MET A 1 -1.31 15.84 15.14
N ASP A 2 -2.31 15.00 15.32
CA ASP A 2 -2.14 13.57 15.53
C ASP A 2 -1.78 13.03 14.14
N THR A 3 -0.49 12.86 13.88
CA THR A 3 -0.03 12.02 12.78
C THR A 3 -0.36 10.61 13.19
N SER A 4 -1.61 10.19 12.96
CA SER A 4 -2.05 8.81 13.09
C SER A 4 -1.37 8.03 11.96
N THR A 5 -0.07 7.81 12.13
CA THR A 5 0.70 6.89 11.33
C THR A 5 0.06 5.52 11.46
N LEU A 6 0.02 4.80 10.35
CA LEU A 6 -0.42 3.42 10.30
C LEU A 6 0.27 2.64 11.43
N SER A 7 -0.51 2.15 12.39
CA SER A 7 0.06 1.44 13.53
C SER A 7 0.64 0.12 13.04
N ASP A 8 1.89 -0.19 13.41
CA ASP A 8 2.59 -1.42 13.00
C ASP A 8 1.79 -2.69 13.31
N ASP A 9 0.94 -2.64 14.34
CA ASP A 9 0.06 -3.74 14.74
C ASP A 9 -0.96 -4.13 13.65
N ALA A 10 -1.31 -3.22 12.74
CA ALA A 10 -2.20 -3.49 11.61
C ALA A 10 -1.49 -4.25 10.47
N ILE A 11 -0.15 -4.20 10.42
CA ILE A 11 0.64 -4.85 9.38
C ILE A 11 0.87 -6.31 9.77
N ALA A 12 0.22 -7.21 9.04
CA ALA A 12 0.52 -8.63 9.13
C ALA A 12 1.76 -8.97 8.28
N TYR A 13 2.72 -9.67 8.87
CA TYR A 13 3.88 -10.20 8.16
C TYR A 13 3.76 -11.71 7.95
N ASP A 14 3.81 -12.14 6.69
CA ASP A 14 3.88 -13.54 6.31
C ASP A 14 5.34 -13.95 6.08
N ASP A 15 5.94 -14.63 7.06
CA ASP A 15 7.33 -15.12 7.01
C ASP A 15 7.56 -16.18 5.92
N ALA A 16 6.54 -16.97 5.59
CA ALA A 16 6.67 -18.02 4.58
C ALA A 16 6.81 -17.45 3.17
N ALA A 17 6.12 -16.34 2.88
CA ALA A 17 6.18 -15.62 1.62
C ALA A 17 7.18 -14.44 1.65
N GLY A 18 7.58 -13.98 2.84
CA GLY A 18 8.34 -12.76 3.04
C GLY A 18 7.56 -11.51 2.61
N VAL A 19 6.26 -11.47 2.91
CA VAL A 19 5.33 -10.44 2.43
C VAL A 19 4.68 -9.74 3.61
N TYR A 20 4.67 -8.41 3.57
CA TYR A 20 3.89 -7.58 4.47
C TYR A 20 2.52 -7.36 3.86
N SER A 21 1.47 -7.40 4.66
CA SER A 21 0.09 -7.14 4.21
C SER A 21 -0.67 -6.34 5.25
N VAL A 22 -1.50 -5.41 4.81
CA VAL A 22 -2.37 -4.61 5.67
C VAL A 22 -3.78 -4.57 5.08
N PRO A 23 -4.84 -4.81 5.88
CA PRO A 23 -6.21 -4.60 5.43
C PRO A 23 -6.42 -3.13 5.07
N LEU A 24 -7.07 -2.84 3.94
CA LEU A 24 -7.39 -1.47 3.55
C LEU A 24 -8.26 -0.78 4.60
N GLU A 25 -9.16 -1.52 5.25
CA GLU A 25 -10.00 -1.06 6.36
C GLU A 25 -9.21 -0.65 7.63
N ALA A 26 -7.99 -1.19 7.81
CA ALA A 26 -7.11 -0.83 8.92
C ALA A 26 -6.20 0.36 8.57
N CYS A 27 -6.10 0.71 7.30
CA CYS A 27 -5.38 1.88 6.84
C CYS A 27 -6.26 3.11 7.00
N PRO A 28 -5.79 4.20 7.63
CA PRO A 28 -6.57 5.44 7.78
C PRO A 28 -6.73 6.22 6.48
N ALA A 29 -6.20 5.71 5.37
CA ALA A 29 -6.18 6.39 4.08
C ALA A 29 -7.56 6.37 3.41
N GLU A 30 -7.93 7.50 2.80
CA GLU A 30 -9.22 7.65 2.10
C GLU A 30 -9.24 6.98 0.72
N SER A 31 -8.06 6.63 0.18
CA SER A 31 -7.86 6.07 -1.16
C SER A 31 -6.84 4.92 -1.14
N PRO A 32 -7.00 3.87 -1.96
CA PRO A 32 -6.03 2.78 -2.09
C PRO A 32 -4.65 3.27 -2.54
N SER A 33 -4.57 4.32 -3.37
CA SER A 33 -3.29 4.93 -3.74
C SER A 33 -2.53 5.51 -2.55
N LEU A 34 -3.22 6.26 -1.68
CA LEU A 34 -2.65 6.76 -0.43
C LEU A 34 -2.31 5.62 0.53
N ALA A 35 -3.16 4.60 0.62
CA ALA A 35 -2.93 3.44 1.48
C ALA A 35 -1.61 2.73 1.13
N VAL A 36 -1.30 2.60 -0.16
CA VAL A 36 -0.02 2.04 -0.63
C VAL A 36 1.16 2.89 -0.16
N VAL A 37 1.10 4.22 -0.34
CA VAL A 37 2.19 5.12 0.04
C VAL A 37 2.42 5.07 1.55
N GLU A 38 1.36 5.25 2.34
CA GLU A 38 1.40 5.23 3.80
C GLU A 38 1.92 3.89 4.33
N PHE A 39 1.50 2.78 3.72
CA PHE A 39 1.96 1.46 4.08
C PHE A 39 3.46 1.28 3.83
N VAL A 40 3.95 1.70 2.67
CA VAL A 40 5.38 1.59 2.34
C VAL A 40 6.23 2.56 3.17
N ALA A 41 5.69 3.73 3.49
CA ALA A 41 6.28 4.70 4.41
C ALA A 41 6.47 4.08 5.80
N ALA A 42 5.43 3.41 6.32
CA ALA A 42 5.51 2.69 7.58
C ALA A 42 6.55 1.56 7.55
N LEU A 43 6.64 0.78 6.47
CA LEU A 43 7.64 -0.28 6.33
C LEU A 43 9.08 0.22 6.31
N GLU A 44 9.33 1.38 5.68
CA GLU A 44 10.65 2.00 5.63
C GLU A 44 10.94 2.85 6.89
N GLU A 45 10.00 2.96 7.84
CA GLU A 45 10.04 3.88 8.97
C GLU A 45 10.34 5.33 8.53
N MET A 46 9.81 5.70 7.37
CA MET A 46 10.05 6.97 6.69
C MET A 46 8.75 7.73 6.48
N ASP A 47 8.87 9.04 6.24
CA ASP A 47 7.71 9.86 5.93
C ASP A 47 7.30 9.67 4.47
N SER A 48 6.00 9.66 4.18
CA SER A 48 5.48 9.50 2.81
C SER A 48 5.98 10.61 1.87
N GLU A 49 6.30 11.80 2.39
CA GLU A 49 6.91 12.90 1.63
C GLU A 49 8.38 12.64 1.25
N THR A 50 9.07 11.73 1.96
CA THR A 50 10.48 11.38 1.68
C THR A 50 10.63 10.23 0.70
N LEU A 51 9.57 9.44 0.52
CA LEU A 51 9.51 8.39 -0.48
C LEU A 51 9.41 8.96 -1.89
N VAL A 52 9.75 8.11 -2.87
CA VAL A 52 9.49 8.40 -4.28
C VAL A 52 7.99 8.64 -4.46
N PRO A 53 7.55 9.72 -5.13
CA PRO A 53 6.13 9.96 -5.32
C PRO A 53 5.49 8.81 -6.10
N LEU A 54 4.30 8.36 -5.69
CA LEU A 54 3.60 7.26 -6.34
C LEU A 54 3.43 7.49 -7.85
N TYR A 55 3.16 8.74 -8.25
CA TYR A 55 3.06 9.22 -9.63
C TYR A 55 4.29 8.89 -10.50
N GLU A 56 5.49 8.69 -9.94
CA GLU A 56 6.66 8.27 -10.72
C GLU A 56 6.62 6.79 -11.10
N SER A 57 5.89 5.95 -10.35
CA SER A 57 5.75 4.51 -10.60
C SER A 57 4.41 4.14 -11.23
N VAL A 58 3.33 4.74 -10.76
CA VAL A 58 1.96 4.48 -11.23
C VAL A 58 1.10 5.72 -11.05
N ASP A 59 0.10 5.89 -11.92
CA ASP A 59 -0.87 6.95 -11.78
C ASP A 59 -1.86 6.61 -10.64
N PRO A 60 -1.90 7.38 -9.53
CA PRO A 60 -2.76 7.09 -8.38
C PRO A 60 -4.24 7.27 -8.70
N GLU A 61 -4.62 8.19 -9.58
CA GLU A 61 -6.02 8.32 -9.99
C GLU A 61 -6.45 7.08 -10.77
N ALA A 62 -5.59 6.58 -11.67
CA ALA A 62 -5.86 5.32 -12.36
C ALA A 62 -5.91 4.13 -11.40
N LEU A 63 -5.08 4.13 -10.35
CA LEU A 63 -5.07 3.07 -9.35
C LEU A 63 -6.39 3.02 -8.56
N ASP A 64 -6.88 4.19 -8.14
CA ASP A 64 -8.19 4.34 -7.50
C ASP A 64 -9.33 3.89 -8.43
N ASP A 65 -9.35 4.33 -9.69
CA ASP A 65 -10.39 3.97 -10.66
C ASP A 65 -10.40 2.46 -10.98
N ILE A 66 -9.21 1.85 -11.10
CA ILE A 66 -9.05 0.40 -11.25
C ILE A 66 -9.55 -0.33 -10.00
N HIS A 67 -9.29 0.21 -8.81
CA HIS A 67 -9.73 -0.37 -7.54
C HIS A 67 -11.25 -0.30 -7.37
N GLU A 68 -11.88 0.81 -7.72
CA GLU A 68 -13.34 0.91 -7.76
C GLU A 68 -13.95 -0.06 -8.80
N SER A 69 -13.22 -0.31 -9.90
CA SER A 69 -13.62 -1.28 -10.93
C SER A 69 -13.29 -2.73 -10.58
N LEU A 70 -12.56 -2.98 -9.49
CA LEU A 70 -12.24 -4.33 -9.03
C LEU A 70 -13.45 -4.89 -8.27
N ASP A 71 -14.33 -5.59 -8.99
CA ASP A 71 -15.44 -6.43 -8.45
C ASP A 71 -14.92 -7.67 -7.68
N GLY A 72 -13.81 -7.53 -6.96
CA GLY A 72 -13.22 -8.54 -6.08
C GLY A 72 -12.49 -9.71 -6.73
N VAL A 73 -12.28 -9.67 -8.03
CA VAL A 73 -11.64 -10.78 -8.78
C VAL A 73 -10.24 -10.42 -9.30
N GLY A 74 -9.69 -9.26 -8.94
CA GLY A 74 -8.38 -8.85 -9.43
C GLY A 74 -7.46 -8.29 -8.36
N SER A 75 -6.18 -8.30 -8.72
CA SER A 75 -5.11 -7.73 -7.93
C SER A 75 -4.21 -6.94 -8.86
N PHE A 76 -3.88 -5.72 -8.48
CA PHE A 76 -2.98 -4.86 -9.24
C PHE A 76 -1.57 -4.95 -8.66
N VAL A 77 -0.56 -5.19 -9.51
CA VAL A 77 0.81 -5.45 -9.06
C VAL A 77 1.77 -4.51 -9.76
N PHE A 78 2.55 -3.76 -8.97
CA PHE A 78 3.51 -2.79 -9.49
C PHE A 78 4.72 -2.64 -8.56
N PRO A 79 5.89 -2.29 -9.11
CA PRO A 79 7.05 -1.94 -8.29
C PRO A 79 6.92 -0.51 -7.77
N TYR A 80 7.26 -0.29 -6.50
CA TYR A 80 7.28 1.02 -5.87
C TYR A 80 8.29 1.03 -4.71
N ALA A 81 9.16 2.04 -4.67
CA ALA A 81 10.17 2.22 -3.61
C ALA A 81 11.03 0.97 -3.28
N GLY A 82 11.33 0.11 -4.27
CA GLY A 82 12.09 -1.13 -4.03
C GLY A 82 11.24 -2.31 -3.53
N TYR A 83 9.94 -2.11 -3.35
CA TYR A 83 8.97 -3.15 -3.04
C TYR A 83 8.13 -3.48 -4.27
N LYS A 84 7.62 -4.71 -4.30
CA LYS A 84 6.58 -5.16 -5.19
C LYS A 84 5.25 -5.07 -4.47
N ILE A 85 4.47 -4.06 -4.81
CA ILE A 85 3.15 -3.82 -4.23
C ILE A 85 2.13 -4.67 -4.97
N THR A 86 1.25 -5.32 -4.22
CA THR A 86 0.09 -6.06 -4.70
C THR A 86 -1.13 -5.50 -3.99
N LEU A 87 -1.94 -4.73 -4.71
CA LEU A 87 -3.17 -4.16 -4.21
C LEU A 87 -4.34 -5.06 -4.59
N THR A 88 -5.21 -5.36 -3.62
CA THR A 88 -6.46 -6.10 -3.82
C THR A 88 -7.64 -5.25 -3.35
N GLU A 89 -8.88 -5.73 -3.53
CA GLU A 89 -10.08 -5.05 -3.01
C GLU A 89 -10.06 -4.90 -1.47
N ALA A 90 -9.43 -5.85 -0.77
CA ALA A 90 -9.54 -5.99 0.68
C ALA A 90 -8.26 -5.57 1.41
N ASP A 91 -7.10 -5.82 0.81
CA ASP A 91 -5.81 -5.64 1.46
C ASP A 91 -4.70 -5.19 0.48
N VAL A 92 -3.69 -4.52 1.02
CA VAL A 92 -2.47 -4.14 0.32
C VAL A 92 -1.34 -5.02 0.80
N ARG A 93 -0.54 -5.55 -0.13
CA ARG A 93 0.65 -6.35 0.17
C ARG A 93 1.90 -5.74 -0.42
N ALA A 94 2.99 -5.77 0.33
CA ALA A 94 4.29 -5.32 -0.10
C ALA A 94 5.30 -6.46 0.08
N ARG A 95 6.09 -6.70 -0.97
CA ARG A 95 7.17 -7.69 -0.93
C ARG A 95 8.48 -7.02 -1.33
N PRO A 96 9.55 -7.08 -0.52
CA PRO A 96 10.85 -6.57 -0.93
C PRO A 96 11.34 -7.29 -2.21
N LEU A 97 11.98 -6.54 -3.12
CA LEU A 97 12.53 -7.05 -4.39
C LEU A 97 13.97 -7.56 -4.26
#